data_AF-A0A520WI68-F1
#
_entry.id   AF-A0A520WI68-F1
#
_cell.length_a   1.000
_cell.length_b   1.000
_cell.length_c   1.000
_cell.angle_alpha   90.00
_cell.angle_beta   90.00
_cell.angle_gamma   90.00
#
_symmetry.space_group_name_H-M   'P 1'
#
loop_
_entity.id
_entity.type
_entity.pdbx_description
1 polymer ?
#
loop_
_entity_poly.entity_id
_entity_poly.type
_entity_poly.pdbx_seq_one_letter_code
_entity_poly.pdbx_strand_id
1 'polypeptide(L)'
;MIISPPFFLGTIVLILILIGYLERVNHQRAISSIPLRVHVNGTRGKSSVTRLIAAGLRAGGIRTFAKTTGTAPRIIDSKGRDRVIHRLRSASIGEQIKLMQLFSKEKPDAVVMECMAVQPEYQWISEHQMIQSHIGVITNARPDHLEEMGPTIDDVKKSLGNTIPYNGKVVFGEKNIVSAVSHISEVRDTEYIIADENTVKSTHLEGFPYIEHPQNIAVALKVCNELGINKKTALEGMQNSQPDPGALVVNNIDFGKGKIYFINSMAANDPVSTLQIWNIIKSMFSSKNYFTIYLNCRQDRRSRTHQLLELIYKEIKPQKAIIRGKKIEALVNKIISFSPNTITELVQEDEPIDSSIDKFRELPSESLIFAIGNQVGFGQGLINTLMELKSND
;
A
#
# COMPACT_ATOMS: atom_id res chain seq x y z
N MET A 1 57.54 8.68 -18.65
CA MET A 1 56.74 7.63 -19.31
C MET A 1 55.31 8.11 -19.36
N ILE A 2 54.82 8.55 -20.52
CA ILE A 2 53.42 8.96 -20.68
C ILE A 2 52.61 7.66 -20.71
N ILE A 3 51.85 7.38 -19.64
CA ILE A 3 50.94 6.23 -19.60
C ILE A 3 49.98 6.40 -20.78
N SER A 4 49.94 5.44 -21.70
CA SER A 4 49.05 5.58 -22.86
C SER A 4 47.60 5.63 -22.36
N PRO A 5 46.74 6.49 -22.93
CA PRO A 5 45.35 6.65 -22.48
C PRO A 5 44.57 5.32 -22.29
N PRO A 6 44.77 4.28 -23.11
CA PRO A 6 44.15 2.96 -22.89
C PRO A 6 44.57 2.26 -21.59
N PHE A 7 45.83 2.33 -21.20
CA PHE A 7 46.29 1.73 -19.93
C PHE A 7 45.69 2.45 -18.72
N PHE A 8 45.60 3.78 -18.79
CA PHE A 8 44.98 4.58 -17.75
C PHE A 8 43.48 4.25 -17.60
N LEU A 9 42.73 4.23 -18.71
CA LEU A 9 41.31 3.88 -18.70
C LEU A 9 41.09 2.43 -18.22
N GLY A 10 41.90 1.49 -18.70
CA GLY A 10 41.85 0.09 -18.27
C GLY A 10 42.09 -0.08 -16.77
N THR A 11 43.01 0.69 -16.20
CA THR A 11 43.28 0.71 -14.76
C THR A 11 42.07 1.23 -13.97
N ILE A 12 41.46 2.32 -14.41
CA ILE A 12 40.25 2.86 -13.77
C ILE A 12 39.11 1.84 -13.80
N VAL A 13 38.86 1.22 -14.96
CA VAL A 13 37.81 0.19 -15.11
C VAL A 13 38.07 -0.98 -14.17
N LEU A 14 39.32 -1.46 -14.08
CA LEU A 14 39.68 -2.54 -13.16
C LEU A 14 39.45 -2.18 -11.70
N ILE A 15 39.80 -0.95 -11.29
CA ILE A 15 39.55 -0.45 -9.94
C ILE A 15 38.04 -0.40 -9.65
N LEU A 16 37.23 0.09 -10.59
CA LEU A 16 35.77 0.16 -10.43
C LEU A 16 35.15 -1.25 -10.33
N ILE A 17 35.61 -2.21 -11.13
CA ILE A 17 35.20 -3.62 -11.03
C ILE A 17 35.56 -4.19 -9.66
N LEU A 18 36.77 -3.94 -9.17
CA LEU A 18 37.22 -4.41 -7.86
C LEU A 18 36.37 -3.81 -6.73
N ILE A 19 36.09 -2.50 -6.77
CA ILE A 19 35.23 -1.83 -5.78
C ILE A 19 33.82 -2.44 -5.81
N GLY A 20 33.22 -2.60 -6.99
CA GLY A 20 31.89 -3.20 -7.12
C GLY A 20 31.84 -4.66 -6.64
N TYR A 21 32.90 -5.42 -6.88
CA TYR A 21 33.03 -6.78 -6.36
C TYR A 21 33.10 -6.80 -4.83
N LEU A 22 33.92 -5.93 -4.22
CA LEU A 22 34.03 -5.81 -2.77
C LEU A 22 32.71 -5.36 -2.13
N GLU A 23 32.01 -4.41 -2.74
CA GLU A 23 30.68 -3.97 -2.30
C GLU A 23 29.69 -5.13 -2.32
N ARG A 24 29.65 -5.90 -3.42
CA ARG A 24 28.81 -7.09 -3.54
C ARG A 24 29.13 -8.11 -2.46
N VAL A 25 30.40 -8.44 -2.24
CA VAL A 25 30.81 -9.41 -1.21
C VAL A 25 30.39 -8.95 0.19
N ASN A 26 30.57 -7.66 0.49
CA ASN A 26 30.17 -7.10 1.79
C ASN A 26 28.66 -7.11 1.97
N HIS A 27 27.88 -6.79 0.94
CA HIS A 27 26.43 -6.88 0.98
C HIS A 27 25.95 -8.32 1.17
N GLN A 28 26.54 -9.26 0.43
CA GLN A 28 26.22 -10.68 0.54
C GLN A 28 26.47 -11.19 1.97
N ARG A 29 27.60 -10.84 2.59
CA ARG A 29 27.86 -11.15 4.01
C ARG A 29 26.81 -10.56 4.96
N ALA A 30 26.34 -9.34 4.68
CA ALA A 30 25.33 -8.69 5.51
C ALA A 30 23.95 -9.36 5.41
N ILE A 31 23.53 -9.80 4.22
CA ILE A 31 22.23 -10.47 4.08
C ILE A 31 22.29 -11.92 4.57
N SER A 32 23.40 -12.63 4.36
CA SER A 32 23.59 -13.99 4.86
C SER A 32 23.64 -14.09 6.39
N SER A 33 23.95 -13.00 7.10
CA SER A 33 23.94 -12.98 8.56
C SER A 33 22.55 -12.77 9.18
N ILE A 34 21.53 -12.45 8.37
CA ILE A 34 20.15 -12.27 8.82
C ILE A 34 19.42 -13.62 8.62
N PRO A 35 18.99 -14.31 9.71
CA PRO A 35 18.45 -15.66 9.61
C PRO A 35 17.14 -15.78 8.83
N LEU A 36 16.27 -14.77 8.93
CA LEU A 36 15.00 -14.72 8.20
C LEU A 36 14.83 -13.40 7.45
N ARG A 37 14.46 -13.48 6.17
CA ARG A 37 14.23 -12.33 5.31
C ARG A 37 12.91 -12.56 4.59
N VAL A 38 11.98 -11.62 4.77
CA VAL A 38 10.66 -11.64 4.12
C VAL A 38 10.59 -10.45 3.16
N HIS A 39 10.25 -10.69 1.91
CA HIS A 39 10.11 -9.63 0.90
C HIS A 39 8.66 -9.52 0.45
N VAL A 40 8.05 -8.35 0.70
CA VAL A 40 6.64 -8.11 0.47
C VAL A 40 6.44 -7.25 -0.76
N ASN A 41 5.82 -7.82 -1.78
CA ASN A 41 5.52 -7.18 -3.05
C ASN A 41 4.01 -7.27 -3.37
N GLY A 42 3.60 -6.58 -4.43
CA GLY A 42 2.21 -6.49 -4.88
C GLY A 42 1.81 -5.05 -5.21
N THR A 43 0.65 -4.88 -5.83
CA THR A 43 0.23 -3.54 -6.28
C THR A 43 -0.31 -2.68 -5.13
N ARG A 44 -1.08 -3.26 -4.21
CA ARG A 44 -1.68 -2.60 -3.04
C ARG A 44 -1.38 -3.35 -1.75
N GLY A 45 -1.45 -2.67 -0.60
CA GLY A 45 -1.36 -3.30 0.72
C GLY A 45 0.04 -3.71 1.19
N LYS A 46 1.11 -3.48 0.40
CA LYS A 46 2.48 -3.88 0.77
C LYS A 46 2.93 -3.35 2.14
N SER A 47 2.72 -2.06 2.41
CA SER A 47 3.13 -1.43 3.67
C SER A 47 2.35 -1.97 4.87
N SER A 48 1.04 -2.17 4.71
CA SER A 48 0.19 -2.80 5.74
C SER A 48 0.67 -4.23 6.02
N VAL A 49 0.78 -5.08 4.98
CA VAL A 49 1.22 -6.48 5.16
C VAL A 49 2.62 -6.56 5.77
N THR A 50 3.54 -5.69 5.37
CA THR A 50 4.89 -5.60 5.96
C THR A 50 4.83 -5.28 7.46
N ARG A 51 4.00 -4.31 7.86
CA ARG A 51 3.78 -3.96 9.27
C ARG A 51 3.17 -5.11 10.06
N LEU A 52 2.13 -5.73 9.50
CA LEU A 52 1.39 -6.83 10.13
C LEU A 52 2.28 -8.06 10.33
N ILE A 53 3.04 -8.48 9.30
CA ILE A 53 3.99 -9.60 9.41
C ILE A 53 5.01 -9.27 10.51
N ALA A 54 5.63 -8.09 10.45
CA ALA A 54 6.65 -7.73 11.43
C ALA A 54 6.10 -7.65 12.86
N ALA A 55 4.87 -7.19 13.04
CA ALA A 55 4.20 -7.14 14.33
C ALA A 55 3.85 -8.53 14.87
N GLY A 56 3.33 -9.42 14.01
CA GLY A 56 3.08 -10.81 14.37
C GLY A 56 4.36 -11.56 14.76
N LEU A 57 5.45 -11.34 14.01
CA LEU A 57 6.78 -11.90 14.31
C LEU A 57 7.30 -11.43 15.68
N ARG A 58 7.24 -10.12 15.96
CA ARG A 58 7.64 -9.57 17.26
C ARG A 58 6.81 -10.12 18.42
N ALA A 59 5.50 -10.24 18.24
CA ALA A 59 4.62 -10.82 19.26
C ALA A 59 4.94 -12.31 19.51
N GLY A 60 5.38 -13.03 18.47
CA GLY A 60 5.92 -14.39 18.58
C GLY A 60 7.32 -14.48 19.19
N GLY A 61 7.91 -13.38 19.67
CA GLY A 61 9.24 -13.36 20.30
C GLY A 61 10.41 -13.27 19.31
N ILE A 62 10.15 -13.09 18.01
CA ILE A 62 11.20 -12.97 16.99
C ILE A 62 11.68 -11.52 16.94
N ARG A 63 12.99 -11.28 17.06
CA ARG A 63 13.56 -9.94 16.99
C ARG A 63 13.53 -9.40 15.56
N THR A 64 12.43 -8.73 15.20
CA THR A 64 12.14 -8.34 13.81
C THR A 64 12.27 -6.84 13.56
N PHE A 65 13.02 -6.49 12.52
CA PHE A 65 13.02 -5.15 11.93
C PHE A 65 12.20 -5.15 10.65
N ALA A 66 11.60 -4.01 10.32
CA ALA A 66 10.89 -3.86 9.07
C ALA A 66 11.12 -2.50 8.43
N LYS A 67 10.90 -2.44 7.13
CA LYS A 67 10.90 -1.19 6.39
C LYS A 67 9.73 -1.15 5.42
N THR A 68 8.99 -0.04 5.48
CA THR A 68 7.89 0.26 4.57
C THR A 68 8.20 1.48 3.71
N THR A 69 7.50 1.60 2.59
CA THR A 69 7.60 2.73 1.66
C THR A 69 6.32 3.49 1.40
N GLY A 70 5.21 3.11 2.04
CA GLY A 70 3.84 3.60 1.83
C GLY A 70 3.66 5.12 1.76
N THR A 71 2.84 5.70 2.63
CA THR A 71 2.60 7.16 2.58
C THR A 71 3.85 7.94 2.93
N ALA A 72 4.65 7.44 3.87
CA ALA A 72 5.98 7.93 4.17
C ALA A 72 6.91 6.74 4.47
N PRO A 73 8.17 6.76 4.01
CA PRO A 73 9.08 5.65 4.25
C PRO A 73 9.45 5.53 5.72
N ARG A 74 9.26 4.34 6.31
CA ARG A 74 9.48 4.08 7.74
C ARG A 74 10.45 2.92 7.98
N ILE A 75 11.20 3.02 9.06
CA ILE A 75 11.90 1.90 9.69
C ILE A 75 11.17 1.57 10.98
N ILE A 76 10.83 0.30 11.17
CA ILE A 76 10.20 -0.21 12.38
C ILE A 76 11.24 -1.09 13.06
N ASP A 77 11.66 -0.69 14.26
CA ASP A 77 12.69 -1.42 15.00
C ASP A 77 12.15 -2.68 15.70
N SER A 78 13.06 -3.44 16.32
CA SER A 78 12.73 -4.65 17.08
C SER A 78 11.74 -4.44 18.23
N LYS A 79 11.53 -3.21 18.71
CA LYS A 79 10.53 -2.86 19.73
C LYS A 79 9.23 -2.34 19.13
N GLY A 80 9.09 -2.37 17.80
CA GLY A 80 7.93 -1.83 17.10
C GLY A 80 7.90 -0.31 16.99
N ARG A 81 8.99 0.39 17.32
CA ARG A 81 9.03 1.86 17.22
C ARG A 81 9.19 2.27 15.75
N ASP A 82 8.22 3.05 15.27
CA ASP A 82 8.18 3.58 13.91
C ASP A 82 9.03 4.87 13.80
N ARG A 83 10.01 4.87 12.90
CA ARG A 83 10.90 6.00 12.63
C ARG A 83 10.80 6.44 11.18
N VAL A 84 10.62 7.73 10.96
CA VAL A 84 10.62 8.33 9.62
C VAL A 84 12.02 8.23 9.01
N ILE A 85 12.08 7.84 7.73
CA ILE A 85 13.29 8.00 6.92
C ILE A 85 13.24 9.36 6.25
N HIS A 86 14.13 10.27 6.66
CA HIS A 86 14.29 11.55 5.97
C HIS A 86 15.12 11.37 4.71
N ARG A 87 14.52 11.64 3.56
CA ARG A 87 15.18 11.54 2.25
C ARG A 87 15.72 12.89 1.81
N LEU A 88 17.02 12.95 1.51
CA LEU A 88 17.65 14.12 0.88
C LEU A 88 17.58 14.07 -0.66
N ARG A 89 17.18 12.92 -1.24
CA ARG A 89 17.12 12.66 -2.68
C ARG A 89 15.87 11.83 -2.99
N SER A 90 15.53 11.71 -4.28
CA SER A 90 14.45 10.83 -4.75
C SER A 90 14.63 9.39 -4.25
N ALA A 91 13.51 8.68 -4.13
CA ALA A 91 13.49 7.28 -3.73
C ALA A 91 14.38 6.44 -4.66
N SER A 92 15.17 5.53 -4.08
CA SER A 92 16.02 4.60 -4.82
C SER A 92 16.03 3.25 -4.13
N ILE A 93 16.00 2.18 -4.91
CA ILE A 93 16.15 0.81 -4.41
C ILE A 93 17.51 0.60 -3.72
N GLY A 94 18.53 1.40 -4.03
CA GLY A 94 19.83 1.37 -3.35
C GLY A 94 19.76 1.72 -1.85
N GLU A 95 18.68 2.37 -1.40
CA GLU A 95 18.36 2.55 0.03
C GLU A 95 18.27 1.19 0.75
N GLN A 96 17.75 0.15 0.07
CA GLN A 96 17.58 -1.19 0.64
C GLN A 96 18.92 -1.84 0.98
N ILE A 97 19.94 -1.70 0.13
CA ILE A 97 21.29 -2.25 0.37
C ILE A 97 21.87 -1.70 1.68
N LYS A 98 21.82 -0.38 1.85
CA LYS A 98 22.33 0.28 3.07
C LYS A 98 21.54 -0.12 4.31
N LEU A 99 20.22 -0.25 4.19
CA LEU A 99 19.36 -0.68 5.30
C LEU A 99 19.62 -2.13 5.70
N MET A 100 19.81 -3.04 4.75
CA MET A 100 20.17 -4.43 5.06
C MET A 100 21.50 -4.51 5.81
N GLN A 101 22.50 -3.70 5.42
CA GLN A 101 23.75 -3.57 6.17
C GLN A 101 23.52 -3.03 7.58
N LEU A 102 22.70 -2.00 7.75
CA LEU A 102 22.37 -1.45 9.06
C LEU A 102 21.67 -2.48 9.94
N PHE A 103 20.64 -3.16 9.42
CA PHE A 103 19.92 -4.20 10.13
C PHE A 103 20.85 -5.36 10.49
N SER A 104 21.74 -5.80 9.60
CA SER A 104 22.68 -6.90 9.92
C SER A 104 23.52 -6.63 11.17
N LYS A 105 23.93 -5.38 11.40
CA LYS A 105 24.72 -4.97 12.58
C LYS A 105 23.91 -5.02 13.87
N GLU A 106 22.59 -4.84 13.76
CA GLU A 106 21.68 -5.00 14.88
C GLU A 106 21.52 -6.47 15.29
N LYS A 107 21.90 -7.45 14.46
CA LYS A 107 21.72 -8.91 14.67
C LYS A 107 20.24 -9.33 14.83
N PRO A 108 19.35 -8.99 13.89
CA PRO A 108 17.94 -9.39 13.93
C PRO A 108 17.79 -10.89 13.69
N ASP A 109 16.72 -11.46 14.22
CA ASP A 109 16.30 -12.81 13.85
C ASP A 109 15.57 -12.77 12.50
N ALA A 110 14.84 -11.67 12.23
CA ALA A 110 14.09 -11.48 11.00
C ALA A 110 14.11 -10.03 10.50
N VAL A 111 14.05 -9.88 9.18
CA VAL A 111 13.80 -8.59 8.51
C VAL A 111 12.64 -8.74 7.53
N VAL A 112 11.70 -7.79 7.56
CA VAL A 112 10.56 -7.71 6.63
C VAL A 112 10.71 -6.45 5.78
N MET A 113 10.88 -6.63 4.47
CA MET A 113 11.15 -5.54 3.54
C MET A 113 9.99 -5.39 2.56
N GLU A 114 9.44 -4.18 2.47
CA GLU A 114 8.56 -3.82 1.36
C GLU A 114 9.37 -3.63 0.07
N CYS A 115 8.89 -4.24 -1.02
CA CYS A 115 9.41 -4.05 -2.36
C CYS A 115 9.06 -2.64 -2.87
N MET A 116 10.09 -1.95 -3.38
CA MET A 116 9.97 -0.61 -3.98
C MET A 116 10.07 -0.63 -5.50
N ALA A 117 10.50 -1.75 -6.08
CA ALA A 117 10.79 -1.83 -7.49
C ALA A 117 9.49 -1.95 -8.29
N VAL A 118 9.37 -1.11 -9.32
CA VAL A 118 8.23 -1.11 -10.24
C VAL A 118 8.57 -1.91 -11.50
N GLN A 119 9.69 -1.60 -12.14
CA GLN A 119 10.11 -2.28 -13.38
C GLN A 119 10.48 -3.75 -13.13
N PRO A 120 10.13 -4.69 -14.04
CA PRO A 120 10.39 -6.11 -13.89
C PRO A 120 11.85 -6.45 -13.55
N GLU A 121 12.82 -5.80 -14.21
CA GLU A 121 14.24 -6.05 -14.01
C GLU A 121 14.70 -5.60 -12.62
N TYR A 122 14.18 -4.47 -12.14
CA TYR A 122 14.46 -4.00 -10.78
C TYR A 122 13.78 -4.84 -9.72
N GLN A 123 12.62 -5.43 -10.02
CA GLN A 123 11.98 -6.39 -9.12
C GLN A 123 12.85 -7.64 -8.97
N TRP A 124 13.37 -8.17 -10.09
CA TRP A 124 14.33 -9.28 -10.07
C TRP A 124 15.58 -8.93 -9.28
N ILE A 125 16.18 -7.75 -9.51
CA ILE A 125 17.38 -7.31 -8.77
C ILE A 125 17.09 -7.15 -7.28
N SER A 126 15.94 -6.54 -6.93
CA SER A 126 15.52 -6.34 -5.54
C SER A 126 15.45 -7.69 -4.80
N GLU A 127 14.80 -8.69 -5.39
CA GLU A 127 14.73 -10.01 -4.78
C GLU A 127 16.08 -10.73 -4.81
N HIS A 128 16.70 -10.91 -5.97
CA HIS A 128 17.76 -11.90 -6.13
C HIS A 128 19.17 -11.37 -5.84
N GLN A 129 19.36 -10.04 -5.81
CA GLN A 129 20.65 -9.42 -5.51
C GLN A 129 20.62 -8.62 -4.21
N MET A 130 19.49 -8.01 -3.84
CA MET A 130 19.42 -7.12 -2.67
C MET A 130 18.87 -7.81 -1.42
N ILE A 131 17.73 -8.50 -1.49
CA ILE A 131 17.05 -9.03 -0.30
C ILE A 131 17.27 -10.53 -0.10
N GLN A 132 17.19 -11.33 -1.16
CA GLN A 132 17.28 -12.79 -1.18
C GLN A 132 16.41 -13.42 -0.10
N SER A 133 15.10 -13.25 -0.22
CA SER A 133 14.16 -13.63 0.81
C SER A 133 14.05 -15.15 0.96
N HIS A 134 13.78 -15.60 2.18
CA HIS A 134 13.38 -16.99 2.43
C HIS A 134 11.87 -17.16 2.22
N ILE A 135 11.11 -16.08 2.45
CA ILE A 135 9.67 -16.02 2.20
C ILE A 135 9.38 -14.77 1.35
N GLY A 136 8.92 -14.98 0.12
CA GLY A 136 8.31 -13.95 -0.71
C GLY A 136 6.82 -13.80 -0.37
N VAL A 137 6.29 -12.60 -0.55
CA VAL A 137 4.86 -12.32 -0.41
C VAL A 137 4.40 -11.49 -1.60
N ILE A 138 3.33 -11.90 -2.26
CA ILE A 138 2.69 -11.13 -3.34
C ILE A 138 1.23 -10.88 -2.93
N THR A 139 0.94 -9.65 -2.50
CA THR A 139 -0.34 -9.31 -1.85
C THR A 139 -1.53 -9.33 -2.81
N ASN A 140 -1.38 -8.80 -4.02
CA ASN A 140 -2.39 -8.71 -5.09
C ASN A 140 -1.73 -8.24 -6.39
N ALA A 141 -2.45 -8.40 -7.51
CA ALA A 141 -2.03 -7.90 -8.82
C ALA A 141 -3.18 -7.15 -9.51
N ARG A 142 -3.12 -5.81 -9.50
CA ARG A 142 -4.15 -4.90 -10.04
C ARG A 142 -3.55 -4.03 -11.14
N PRO A 143 -4.38 -3.34 -11.97
CA PRO A 143 -3.89 -2.39 -12.95
C PRO A 143 -3.16 -1.22 -12.27
N ASP A 144 -1.83 -1.29 -12.22
CA ASP A 144 -0.95 -0.30 -11.62
C ASP A 144 0.36 -0.24 -12.42
N HIS A 145 0.88 0.97 -12.64
CA HIS A 145 2.14 1.18 -13.40
C HIS A 145 2.23 0.38 -14.71
N LEU A 146 1.15 0.37 -15.52
CA LEU A 146 1.07 -0.44 -16.74
C LEU A 146 2.11 -0.05 -17.81
N GLU A 147 2.58 1.20 -17.79
CA GLU A 147 3.65 1.63 -18.70
C GLU A 147 4.99 0.99 -18.33
N GLU A 148 5.22 0.73 -17.04
CA GLU A 148 6.46 0.19 -16.51
C GLU A 148 6.44 -1.33 -16.29
N MET A 149 5.30 -1.90 -15.90
CA MET A 149 5.12 -3.33 -15.61
C MET A 149 4.59 -4.13 -16.80
N GLY A 150 4.06 -3.44 -17.82
CA GLY A 150 3.46 -4.01 -19.00
C GLY A 150 1.94 -3.74 -19.09
N PRO A 151 1.40 -3.75 -20.32
CA PRO A 151 0.09 -3.15 -20.61
C PRO A 151 -1.09 -3.93 -20.03
N THR A 152 -0.93 -5.20 -19.65
CA THR A 152 -2.01 -6.05 -19.17
C THR A 152 -1.85 -6.46 -17.71
N ILE A 153 -2.95 -6.89 -17.09
CA ILE A 153 -2.93 -7.46 -15.73
C ILE A 153 -2.05 -8.72 -15.66
N ASP A 154 -1.98 -9.48 -16.76
CA ASP A 154 -1.11 -10.66 -16.83
C ASP A 154 0.37 -10.26 -16.81
N ASP A 155 0.74 -9.16 -17.48
CA ASP A 155 2.09 -8.60 -17.41
C ASP A 155 2.42 -8.12 -16.00
N VAL A 156 1.49 -7.46 -15.31
CA VAL A 156 1.66 -7.08 -13.90
C VAL A 156 1.92 -8.32 -13.03
N LYS A 157 1.16 -9.39 -13.20
CA LYS A 157 1.37 -10.65 -12.45
C LYS A 157 2.74 -11.25 -12.72
N LYS A 158 3.16 -11.33 -14.00
CA LYS A 158 4.50 -11.81 -14.40
C LYS A 158 5.62 -10.94 -13.85
N SER A 159 5.43 -9.62 -13.90
CA SER A 159 6.34 -8.62 -13.34
C SER A 159 6.56 -8.86 -11.84
N LEU A 160 5.47 -8.99 -11.06
CA LEU A 160 5.50 -9.35 -9.64
C LEU A 160 6.16 -10.72 -9.38
N GLY A 161 5.94 -11.68 -10.28
CA GLY A 161 6.57 -13.00 -10.26
C GLY A 161 8.10 -12.97 -10.24
N ASN A 162 8.74 -11.88 -10.69
CA ASN A 162 10.18 -11.70 -10.57
C ASN A 162 10.68 -11.63 -9.12
N THR A 163 9.79 -11.45 -8.14
CA THR A 163 10.13 -11.47 -6.71
C THR A 163 9.89 -12.80 -6.00
N ILE A 164 9.53 -13.86 -6.72
CA ILE A 164 9.46 -15.21 -6.16
C ILE A 164 10.90 -15.67 -5.81
N PRO A 165 11.20 -16.08 -4.57
CA PRO A 165 12.56 -16.45 -4.16
C PRO A 165 13.04 -17.74 -4.84
N TYR A 166 14.28 -18.15 -4.56
CA TYR A 166 14.79 -19.49 -4.87
C TYR A 166 14.83 -20.33 -3.60
N ASN A 167 14.51 -21.63 -3.68
CA ASN A 167 14.60 -22.59 -2.57
C ASN A 167 13.88 -22.10 -1.30
N GLY A 168 12.71 -21.49 -1.47
CA GLY A 168 12.00 -20.79 -0.41
C GLY A 168 10.49 -21.01 -0.46
N LYS A 169 9.75 -20.08 0.15
CA LYS A 169 8.28 -20.07 0.09
C LYS A 169 7.76 -18.77 -0.51
N VAL A 170 6.60 -18.81 -1.15
CA VAL A 170 5.85 -17.60 -1.56
C VAL A 170 4.41 -17.65 -1.08
N VAL A 171 3.95 -16.59 -0.42
CA VAL A 171 2.55 -16.42 -0.02
C VAL A 171 1.85 -15.47 -0.99
N PHE A 172 0.84 -15.98 -1.69
CA PHE A 172 -0.05 -15.22 -2.56
C PHE A 172 -1.29 -14.77 -1.80
N GLY A 173 -1.62 -13.48 -1.89
CA GLY A 173 -2.87 -12.95 -1.38
C GLY A 173 -4.07 -13.21 -2.28
N GLU A 174 -3.88 -13.43 -3.58
CA GLU A 174 -5.00 -13.69 -4.49
C GLU A 174 -4.71 -14.93 -5.35
N LYS A 175 -5.69 -15.84 -5.44
CA LYS A 175 -5.57 -17.10 -6.20
C LYS A 175 -5.34 -16.87 -7.70
N ASN A 176 -5.87 -15.77 -8.24
CA ASN A 176 -5.75 -15.42 -9.66
C ASN A 176 -4.31 -15.12 -10.12
N ILE A 177 -3.36 -14.93 -9.19
CA ILE A 177 -1.94 -14.67 -9.50
C ILE A 177 -1.25 -15.98 -9.89
N VAL A 178 -1.60 -17.08 -9.21
CA VAL A 178 -0.92 -18.38 -9.33
C VAL A 178 -0.86 -18.86 -10.78
N SER A 179 -1.94 -18.72 -11.54
CA SER A 179 -1.99 -19.18 -12.94
C SER A 179 -0.95 -18.50 -13.84
N ALA A 180 -0.50 -17.29 -13.51
CA ALA A 180 0.47 -16.55 -14.30
C ALA A 180 1.93 -16.87 -13.90
N VAL A 181 2.16 -17.37 -12.68
CA VAL A 181 3.52 -17.45 -12.09
C VAL A 181 3.88 -18.79 -11.45
N SER A 182 3.00 -19.81 -11.51
CA SER A 182 3.28 -21.13 -10.93
C SER A 182 4.54 -21.77 -11.51
N HIS A 183 4.73 -21.67 -12.83
CA HIS A 183 5.93 -22.15 -13.52
C HIS A 183 7.23 -21.51 -12.98
N ILE A 184 7.18 -20.25 -12.53
CA ILE A 184 8.34 -19.58 -11.91
C ILE A 184 8.65 -20.23 -10.56
N SER A 185 7.63 -20.56 -9.77
CA SER A 185 7.79 -21.22 -8.48
C SER A 185 8.41 -22.62 -8.66
N GLU A 186 7.98 -23.37 -9.67
CA GLU A 186 8.54 -24.68 -10.02
C GLU A 186 10.02 -24.58 -10.45
N VAL A 187 10.35 -23.66 -11.36
CA VAL A 187 11.74 -23.47 -11.84
C VAL A 187 12.68 -23.02 -10.71
N ARG A 188 12.16 -22.33 -9.70
CA ARG A 188 12.94 -21.80 -8.58
C ARG A 188 12.91 -22.68 -7.34
N ASP A 189 12.34 -23.89 -7.42
CA ASP A 189 12.14 -24.79 -6.28
C ASP A 189 11.51 -24.08 -5.07
N THR A 190 10.41 -23.37 -5.33
CA THR A 190 9.71 -22.55 -4.34
C THR A 190 8.30 -23.08 -4.11
N GLU A 191 8.00 -23.38 -2.84
CA GLU A 191 6.66 -23.77 -2.42
C GLU A 191 5.76 -22.54 -2.42
N TYR A 192 4.60 -22.61 -3.06
CA TYR A 192 3.62 -21.54 -2.99
C TYR A 192 2.44 -21.87 -2.08
N ILE A 193 1.89 -20.82 -1.48
CA ILE A 193 0.81 -20.87 -0.52
C ILE A 193 -0.18 -19.77 -0.87
N ILE A 194 -1.48 -20.05 -0.79
CA ILE A 194 -2.53 -19.06 -1.01
C ILE A 194 -3.15 -18.69 0.33
N ALA A 195 -3.21 -17.40 0.64
CA ALA A 195 -3.91 -16.89 1.82
C ALA A 195 -5.41 -16.73 1.53
N ASP A 196 -6.24 -17.18 2.45
CA ASP A 196 -7.70 -17.13 2.34
C ASP A 196 -8.29 -16.06 3.27
N GLU A 197 -8.85 -15.00 2.68
CA GLU A 197 -9.52 -13.93 3.43
C GLU A 197 -10.69 -14.41 4.29
N ASN A 198 -11.37 -15.49 3.90
CA ASN A 198 -12.51 -16.03 4.65
C ASN A 198 -12.12 -16.56 6.04
N THR A 199 -10.82 -16.77 6.27
CA THR A 199 -10.29 -17.14 7.58
C THR A 199 -10.23 -15.98 8.58
N VAL A 200 -10.50 -14.75 8.12
CA VAL A 200 -10.54 -13.51 8.90
C VAL A 200 -11.99 -13.16 9.21
N LYS A 201 -12.36 -13.20 10.50
CA LYS A 201 -13.69 -12.89 11.00
C LYS A 201 -13.80 -11.40 11.34
N SER A 202 -15.02 -10.89 11.45
CA SER A 202 -15.29 -9.50 11.90
C SER A 202 -14.63 -9.18 13.24
N THR A 203 -14.66 -10.11 14.19
CA THR A 203 -14.01 -9.97 15.50
C THR A 203 -12.49 -9.80 15.42
N HIS A 204 -11.84 -10.25 14.34
CA HIS A 204 -10.42 -9.98 14.12
C HIS A 204 -10.19 -8.55 13.65
N LEU A 205 -11.13 -7.97 12.90
CA LEU A 205 -11.05 -6.61 12.36
C LEU A 205 -11.31 -5.57 13.45
N GLU A 206 -12.25 -5.82 14.35
CA GLU A 206 -12.63 -4.91 15.45
C GLU A 206 -11.48 -4.57 16.40
N GLY A 207 -10.46 -5.42 16.50
CA GLY A 207 -9.30 -5.16 17.37
C GLY A 207 -8.29 -4.15 16.79
N PHE A 208 -8.43 -3.71 15.54
CA PHE A 208 -7.54 -2.73 14.94
C PHE A 208 -8.02 -1.29 15.23
N PRO A 209 -7.13 -0.33 15.54
CA PRO A 209 -7.51 1.07 15.74
C PRO A 209 -7.79 1.83 14.42
N TYR A 210 -7.85 1.10 13.30
CA TYR A 210 -8.01 1.60 11.96
C TYR A 210 -8.68 0.52 11.09
N ILE A 211 -9.16 0.90 9.92
CA ILE A 211 -9.80 -0.03 8.98
C ILE A 211 -8.71 -0.75 8.19
N GLU A 212 -8.55 -2.04 8.46
CA GLU A 212 -7.61 -2.92 7.74
C GLU A 212 -8.36 -3.85 6.75
N HIS A 213 -7.69 -4.21 5.65
CA HIS A 213 -8.25 -5.13 4.67
C HIS A 213 -8.12 -6.59 5.15
N PRO A 214 -9.19 -7.41 5.14
CA PRO A 214 -9.15 -8.81 5.59
C PRO A 214 -8.05 -9.63 4.90
N GLN A 215 -7.91 -9.48 3.58
CA GLN A 215 -6.83 -10.14 2.83
C GLN A 215 -5.41 -9.80 3.33
N ASN A 216 -5.14 -8.57 3.79
CA ASN A 216 -3.82 -8.22 4.33
C ASN A 216 -3.53 -8.98 5.63
N ILE A 217 -4.55 -9.10 6.50
CA ILE A 217 -4.47 -9.87 7.75
C ILE A 217 -4.28 -11.36 7.42
N ALA A 218 -5.03 -11.90 6.47
CA ALA A 218 -4.93 -13.30 6.05
C ALA A 218 -3.51 -13.65 5.56
N VAL A 219 -2.94 -12.80 4.70
CA VAL A 219 -1.57 -12.96 4.20
C VAL A 219 -0.57 -12.92 5.36
N ALA A 220 -0.66 -11.90 6.22
CA ALA A 220 0.27 -11.73 7.32
C ALA A 220 0.20 -12.90 8.33
N LEU A 221 -1.01 -13.36 8.67
CA LEU A 221 -1.22 -14.53 9.53
C LEU A 221 -0.67 -15.79 8.89
N LYS A 222 -0.82 -15.97 7.58
CA LYS A 222 -0.28 -17.15 6.91
C LYS A 222 1.24 -17.17 6.97
N VAL A 223 1.90 -16.04 6.71
CA VAL A 223 3.36 -15.91 6.87
C VAL A 223 3.80 -16.22 8.31
N CYS A 224 3.13 -15.66 9.32
CA CYS A 224 3.47 -15.91 10.73
C CYS A 224 3.28 -17.39 11.11
N ASN A 225 2.22 -18.02 10.61
CA ASN A 225 1.94 -19.44 10.86
C ASN A 225 2.99 -20.36 10.22
N GLU A 226 3.45 -20.06 9.00
CA GLU A 226 4.56 -20.81 8.37
C GLU A 226 5.87 -20.72 9.14
N LEU A 227 6.02 -19.69 9.98
CA LEU A 227 7.16 -19.46 10.85
C LEU A 227 6.93 -19.99 12.28
N GLY A 228 5.86 -20.78 12.48
CA GLY A 228 5.55 -21.44 13.74
C GLY A 228 4.90 -20.55 14.80
N ILE A 229 4.48 -19.33 14.45
CA ILE A 229 3.83 -18.43 15.41
C ILE A 229 2.34 -18.76 15.50
N ASN A 230 1.86 -18.88 16.74
CA ASN A 230 0.45 -19.10 17.02
C ASN A 230 -0.41 -17.96 16.42
N LYS A 231 -1.48 -18.34 15.70
CA LYS A 231 -2.40 -17.39 15.05
C LYS A 231 -2.93 -16.30 16.00
N LYS A 232 -3.27 -16.65 17.24
CA LYS A 232 -3.80 -15.69 18.22
C LYS A 232 -2.72 -14.68 18.63
N THR A 233 -1.53 -15.16 18.98
CA THR A 233 -0.38 -14.30 19.31
C THR A 233 0.00 -13.37 18.16
N ALA A 234 0.03 -13.89 16.93
CA ALA A 234 0.31 -13.09 15.76
C ALA A 234 -0.75 -11.98 15.54
N LEU A 235 -2.04 -12.34 15.66
CA LEU A 235 -3.14 -11.40 15.51
C LEU A 235 -3.14 -10.31 16.59
N GLU A 236 -2.92 -10.67 17.85
CA GLU A 236 -2.80 -9.70 18.96
C GLU A 236 -1.63 -8.73 18.71
N GLY A 237 -0.50 -9.23 18.20
CA GLY A 237 0.62 -8.40 17.78
C GLY A 237 0.26 -7.41 16.68
N MET A 238 -0.47 -7.88 15.66
CA MET A 238 -0.94 -7.06 14.54
C MET A 238 -1.89 -5.95 15.00
N GLN A 239 -2.86 -6.27 15.86
CA GLN A 239 -3.87 -5.34 16.39
C GLN A 239 -3.25 -4.22 17.24
N ASN A 240 -2.19 -4.54 17.99
CA ASN A 240 -1.45 -3.57 18.81
C ASN A 240 -0.37 -2.79 18.04
N SER A 241 -0.24 -2.99 16.74
CA SER A 241 0.81 -2.35 15.94
C SER A 241 0.43 -0.93 15.52
N GLN A 242 1.44 -0.06 15.36
CA GLN A 242 1.20 1.27 14.82
C GLN A 242 0.83 1.19 13.32
N PRO A 243 -0.31 1.76 12.92
CA PRO A 243 -0.73 1.76 11.52
C PRO A 243 0.25 2.50 10.62
N ASP A 244 0.10 2.28 9.32
CA ASP A 244 0.72 3.19 8.36
C ASP A 244 0.15 4.62 8.52
N PRO A 245 0.94 5.69 8.33
CA PRO A 245 0.43 7.06 8.41
C PRO A 245 -0.75 7.33 7.47
N GLY A 246 -0.86 6.59 6.36
CA GLY A 246 -2.01 6.67 5.44
C GLY A 246 -3.08 5.61 5.66
N ALA A 247 -3.10 4.92 6.81
CA ALA A 247 -4.13 3.94 7.11
C ALA A 247 -5.53 4.59 7.12
N LEU A 248 -6.53 3.81 6.69
CA LEU A 248 -7.91 4.27 6.67
C LEU A 248 -8.43 4.38 8.09
N VAL A 249 -8.80 5.60 8.49
CA VAL A 249 -9.37 5.89 9.80
C VAL A 249 -10.70 6.62 9.62
N VAL A 250 -11.63 6.37 10.53
CA VAL A 250 -12.87 7.14 10.64
C VAL A 250 -12.58 8.35 11.52
N ASN A 251 -12.70 9.55 10.96
CA ASN A 251 -12.60 10.79 11.72
C ASN A 251 -13.98 11.34 12.01
N ASN A 252 -14.21 11.75 13.25
CA ASN A 252 -15.43 12.46 13.63
C ASN A 252 -15.19 13.96 13.46
N ILE A 253 -16.01 14.58 12.62
CA ILE A 253 -15.96 16.03 12.35
C ILE A 253 -17.28 16.62 12.80
N ASP A 254 -17.24 17.74 13.50
CA ASP A 254 -18.45 18.47 13.88
C ASP A 254 -18.46 19.87 13.25
N PHE A 255 -19.52 20.15 12.52
CA PHE A 255 -19.78 21.45 11.91
C PHE A 255 -20.82 22.27 12.70
N GLY A 256 -21.09 21.91 13.95
CA GLY A 256 -22.09 22.54 14.82
C GLY A 256 -23.50 21.98 14.69
N LYS A 257 -23.69 20.93 13.88
CA LYS A 257 -24.98 20.22 13.69
C LYS A 257 -24.92 18.75 14.12
N GLY A 258 -23.86 18.37 14.82
CA GLY A 258 -23.58 17.01 15.24
C GLY A 258 -22.56 16.32 14.35
N LYS A 259 -22.11 15.15 14.81
CA LYS A 259 -21.00 14.41 14.22
C LYS A 259 -21.24 14.00 12.76
N ILE A 260 -20.19 14.06 11.95
CA ILE A 260 -20.08 13.50 10.60
C ILE A 260 -18.87 12.59 10.56
N TYR A 261 -19.02 11.40 9.97
CA TYR A 261 -17.93 10.46 9.79
C TYR A 261 -17.19 10.75 8.49
N PHE A 262 -15.94 11.17 8.58
CA PHE A 262 -15.08 11.43 7.43
C PHE A 262 -14.02 10.36 7.26
N ILE A 263 -13.98 9.76 6.08
CA ILE A 263 -13.00 8.74 5.71
C ILE A 263 -12.24 9.22 4.47
N ASN A 264 -10.94 9.43 4.62
CA ASN A 264 -10.05 9.76 3.51
C ASN A 264 -9.55 8.49 2.82
N SER A 265 -10.09 8.20 1.64
CA SER A 265 -9.64 7.11 0.77
C SER A 265 -9.05 7.61 -0.55
N MET A 266 -8.66 8.89 -0.63
CA MET A 266 -8.06 9.47 -1.85
C MET A 266 -6.71 8.82 -2.23
N ALA A 267 -6.05 8.14 -1.29
CA ALA A 267 -4.87 7.33 -1.60
C ALA A 267 -5.19 6.10 -2.47
N ALA A 268 -6.39 5.53 -2.32
CA ALA A 268 -6.89 4.45 -3.18
C ALA A 268 -7.48 5.05 -4.46
N ASN A 269 -6.62 5.34 -5.43
CA ASN A 269 -7.02 6.08 -6.62
C ASN A 269 -7.54 5.18 -7.76
N ASP A 270 -7.64 3.84 -7.60
CA ASP A 270 -8.21 2.95 -8.63
C ASP A 270 -9.62 2.43 -8.26
N PRO A 271 -10.52 2.19 -9.24
CA PRO A 271 -11.91 1.83 -8.95
C PRO A 271 -12.07 0.52 -8.17
N VAL A 272 -11.24 -0.48 -8.48
CA VAL A 272 -11.30 -1.81 -7.84
C VAL A 272 -11.00 -1.69 -6.34
N SER A 273 -9.90 -1.03 -6.00
CA SER A 273 -9.51 -0.81 -4.60
C SER A 273 -10.50 0.09 -3.87
N THR A 274 -11.01 1.14 -4.55
CA THR A 274 -12.02 2.04 -3.98
C THR A 274 -13.31 1.30 -3.63
N LEU A 275 -13.80 0.42 -4.53
CA LEU A 275 -15.01 -0.37 -4.30
C LEU A 275 -14.84 -1.34 -3.12
N GLN A 276 -13.68 -1.98 -3.00
CA GLN A 276 -13.40 -2.88 -1.88
C GLN A 276 -13.42 -2.14 -0.54
N ILE A 277 -12.75 -0.99 -0.47
CA ILE A 277 -12.75 -0.15 0.73
C ILE A 277 -14.18 0.32 1.05
N TRP A 278 -14.93 0.75 0.03
CA TRP A 278 -16.33 1.13 0.19
C TRP A 278 -17.18 0.00 0.77
N ASN A 279 -17.01 -1.24 0.30
CA ASN A 279 -17.78 -2.38 0.80
C ASN A 279 -17.45 -2.70 2.27
N ILE A 280 -16.18 -2.55 2.68
CA ILE A 280 -15.77 -2.68 4.10
C ILE A 280 -16.43 -1.58 4.93
N ILE A 281 -16.40 -0.33 4.47
CA ILE A 281 -17.01 0.79 5.20
C ILE A 281 -18.52 0.60 5.28
N LYS A 282 -19.18 0.29 4.18
CA LYS A 282 -20.63 0.11 4.12
C LYS A 282 -21.12 -0.98 5.09
N SER A 283 -20.32 -2.02 5.35
CA SER A 283 -20.69 -3.06 6.32
C SER A 283 -20.49 -2.64 7.78
N MET A 284 -19.67 -1.62 8.06
CA MET A 284 -19.46 -1.05 9.40
C MET A 284 -20.56 -0.06 9.82
N PHE A 285 -21.28 0.51 8.85
CA PHE A 285 -22.30 1.53 9.10
C PHE A 285 -23.72 0.99 8.88
N SER A 286 -24.69 1.56 9.58
CA SER A 286 -26.10 1.20 9.42
C SER A 286 -26.62 1.65 8.07
N SER A 287 -27.57 0.91 7.50
CA SER A 287 -28.28 1.34 6.28
C SER A 287 -29.08 2.64 6.46
N LYS A 288 -29.30 3.06 7.71
CA LYS A 288 -29.92 4.35 8.05
C LYS A 288 -28.97 5.55 7.92
N ASN A 289 -27.65 5.33 7.86
CA ASN A 289 -26.70 6.41 7.68
C ASN A 289 -26.85 7.04 6.29
N TYR A 290 -26.65 8.36 6.23
CA TYR A 290 -26.67 9.10 4.97
C TYR A 290 -25.28 9.05 4.33
N PHE A 291 -25.13 8.31 3.24
CA PHE A 291 -23.84 8.13 2.57
C PHE A 291 -23.59 9.19 1.51
N THR A 292 -22.44 9.83 1.61
CA THR A 292 -21.95 10.85 0.70
C THR A 292 -20.60 10.42 0.12
N ILE A 293 -20.47 10.43 -1.20
CA ILE A 293 -19.17 10.30 -1.87
C ILE A 293 -18.65 11.68 -2.21
N TYR A 294 -17.41 11.98 -1.83
CA TYR A 294 -16.68 13.16 -2.29
C TYR A 294 -15.61 12.75 -3.29
N LEU A 295 -15.71 13.18 -4.54
CA LEU A 295 -14.72 12.90 -5.58
C LEU A 295 -13.92 14.16 -5.91
N ASN A 296 -12.63 14.18 -5.56
CA ASN A 296 -11.70 15.22 -5.99
C ASN A 296 -10.99 14.80 -7.29
N CYS A 297 -11.37 15.38 -8.42
CA CYS A 297 -10.83 14.99 -9.73
C CYS A 297 -9.42 15.58 -9.96
N ARG A 298 -8.67 14.97 -10.89
CA ARG A 298 -7.40 15.49 -11.41
C ARG A 298 -7.57 15.90 -12.87
N GLN A 299 -7.15 17.11 -13.24
CA GLN A 299 -7.34 17.63 -14.60
C GLN A 299 -6.63 16.78 -15.68
N ASP A 300 -5.45 16.27 -15.37
CA ASP A 300 -4.57 15.52 -16.28
C ASP A 300 -4.92 14.03 -16.39
N ARG A 301 -5.87 13.52 -15.60
CA ARG A 301 -6.26 12.09 -15.59
C ARG A 301 -7.74 11.84 -15.85
N ARG A 302 -8.24 12.37 -16.98
CA ARG A 302 -9.66 12.26 -17.38
C ARG A 302 -10.19 10.81 -17.42
N SER A 303 -9.39 9.86 -17.90
CA SER A 303 -9.78 8.45 -17.94
C SER A 303 -10.08 7.92 -16.53
N ARG A 304 -9.23 8.23 -15.54
CA ARG A 304 -9.46 7.81 -14.15
C ARG A 304 -10.67 8.49 -13.53
N THR A 305 -10.87 9.77 -13.79
CA THR A 305 -12.09 10.49 -13.37
C THR A 305 -13.34 9.81 -13.91
N HIS A 306 -13.35 9.44 -15.19
CA HIS A 306 -14.48 8.73 -15.78
C HIS A 306 -14.75 7.38 -15.08
N GLN A 307 -13.70 6.58 -14.85
CA GLN A 307 -13.83 5.30 -14.15
C GLN A 307 -14.37 5.45 -12.71
N LEU A 308 -13.95 6.49 -11.98
CA LEU A 308 -14.45 6.75 -10.63
C LEU A 308 -15.89 7.26 -10.64
N LEU A 309 -16.29 8.04 -11.65
CA LEU A 309 -17.70 8.37 -11.86
C LEU A 309 -18.54 7.12 -12.16
N GLU A 310 -18.04 6.22 -13.02
CA GLU A 310 -18.71 4.93 -13.26
C GLU A 310 -18.89 4.13 -11.99
N LEU A 311 -17.86 4.05 -11.15
CA LEU A 311 -17.95 3.43 -9.85
C LEU A 311 -19.03 4.06 -8.97
N ILE A 312 -19.09 5.39 -8.89
CA ILE A 312 -20.07 6.11 -8.06
C ILE A 312 -21.50 5.80 -8.50
N TYR A 313 -21.80 5.95 -9.79
CA TYR A 313 -23.18 5.93 -10.29
C TYR A 313 -23.67 4.54 -10.71
N LYS A 314 -22.78 3.60 -11.04
CA LYS A 314 -23.19 2.24 -11.45
C LYS A 314 -23.14 1.23 -10.29
N GLU A 315 -22.15 1.36 -9.40
CA GLU A 315 -21.89 0.38 -8.34
C GLU A 315 -22.26 0.90 -6.94
N ILE A 316 -21.67 2.04 -6.52
CA ILE A 316 -21.79 2.55 -5.14
C ILE A 316 -23.20 3.07 -4.85
N LYS A 317 -23.72 3.95 -5.73
CA LYS A 317 -25.03 4.59 -5.67
C LYS A 317 -25.33 5.24 -4.31
N PRO A 318 -24.58 6.28 -3.93
CA PRO A 318 -24.77 6.95 -2.63
C PRO A 318 -26.01 7.84 -2.63
N GLN A 319 -26.43 8.31 -1.47
CA GLN A 319 -27.49 9.33 -1.36
C GLN A 319 -27.02 10.68 -1.91
N LYS A 320 -25.76 11.06 -1.67
CA LYS A 320 -25.16 12.30 -2.21
C LYS A 320 -23.80 12.03 -2.87
N ALA A 321 -23.53 12.70 -3.98
CA ALA A 321 -22.22 12.74 -4.63
C ALA A 321 -21.80 14.20 -4.80
N ILE A 322 -20.68 14.57 -4.18
CA ILE A 322 -20.06 15.90 -4.31
C ILE A 322 -18.83 15.73 -5.20
N ILE A 323 -18.81 16.36 -6.37
CA ILE A 323 -17.78 16.15 -7.38
C ILE A 323 -17.04 17.45 -7.64
N ARG A 324 -15.77 17.48 -7.27
CA ARG A 324 -14.89 18.61 -7.51
C ARG A 324 -14.03 18.39 -8.74
N GLY A 325 -13.98 19.36 -9.65
CA GLY A 325 -13.07 19.31 -10.79
C GLY A 325 -13.36 20.34 -11.88
N LYS A 326 -12.50 20.40 -12.88
CA LYS A 326 -12.61 21.34 -14.00
C LYS A 326 -13.37 20.75 -15.18
N LYS A 327 -14.41 21.46 -15.65
CA LYS A 327 -15.23 21.06 -16.81
C LYS A 327 -15.82 19.64 -16.66
N ILE A 328 -16.27 19.30 -15.46
CA ILE A 328 -16.74 17.95 -15.11
C ILE A 328 -18.23 17.73 -15.40
N GLU A 329 -18.99 18.78 -15.71
CA GLU A 329 -20.43 18.76 -15.97
C GLU A 329 -20.78 17.80 -17.11
N ALA A 330 -20.04 17.90 -18.22
CA ALA A 330 -20.27 17.05 -19.39
C ALA A 330 -19.99 15.57 -19.12
N LEU A 331 -19.10 15.25 -18.17
CA LEU A 331 -18.84 13.87 -17.76
C LEU A 331 -19.94 13.36 -16.82
N VAL A 332 -20.35 14.19 -15.85
CA VAL A 332 -21.40 13.84 -14.88
C VAL A 332 -22.76 13.68 -15.56
N ASN A 333 -23.14 14.58 -16.46
CA ASN A 333 -24.42 14.53 -17.17
C ASN A 333 -24.60 13.25 -18.00
N LYS A 334 -23.50 12.65 -18.48
CA LYS A 334 -23.54 11.39 -19.23
C LYS A 334 -23.84 10.17 -18.37
N ILE A 335 -23.69 10.28 -17.04
CA ILE A 335 -23.70 9.12 -16.16
C ILE A 335 -24.67 9.22 -14.98
N ILE A 336 -25.15 10.41 -14.65
CA ILE A 336 -26.09 10.63 -13.53
C ILE A 336 -27.37 9.78 -13.66
N SER A 337 -27.79 9.46 -14.90
CA SER A 337 -28.96 8.62 -15.18
C SER A 337 -28.84 7.17 -14.67
N PHE A 338 -27.63 6.67 -14.40
CA PHE A 338 -27.44 5.32 -13.83
C PHE A 338 -27.80 5.25 -12.33
N SER A 339 -27.91 6.40 -11.64
CA SER A 339 -28.35 6.50 -10.25
C SER A 339 -29.24 7.74 -10.04
N PRO A 340 -30.50 7.71 -10.49
CA PRO A 340 -31.38 8.89 -10.50
C PRO A 340 -31.71 9.43 -9.11
N ASN A 341 -31.57 8.60 -8.07
CA ASN A 341 -31.83 8.99 -6.67
C ASN A 341 -30.61 9.63 -5.99
N THR A 342 -29.45 9.67 -6.64
CA THR A 342 -28.22 10.26 -6.09
C THR A 342 -28.24 11.77 -6.32
N ILE A 343 -28.32 12.54 -5.24
CA ILE A 343 -28.21 13.99 -5.27
C ILE A 343 -26.76 14.36 -5.65
N THR A 344 -26.59 15.12 -6.73
CA THR A 344 -25.28 15.44 -7.27
C THR A 344 -25.00 16.93 -7.16
N GLU A 345 -23.87 17.28 -6.55
CA GLU A 345 -23.39 18.65 -6.45
C GLU A 345 -21.99 18.78 -7.01
N LEU A 346 -21.75 19.89 -7.71
CA LEU A 346 -20.51 20.15 -8.41
C LEU A 346 -19.78 21.30 -7.73
N VAL A 347 -18.46 21.17 -7.59
CA VAL A 347 -17.56 22.23 -7.11
C VAL A 347 -16.48 22.44 -8.17
N GLN A 348 -16.30 23.66 -8.65
CA GLN A 348 -15.28 23.94 -9.65
C GLN A 348 -13.87 23.84 -9.04
N GLU A 349 -12.87 23.60 -9.89
CA GLU A 349 -11.49 23.43 -9.44
C GLU A 349 -10.85 24.73 -8.93
N ASP A 350 -11.33 25.90 -9.37
CA ASP A 350 -10.87 27.21 -8.94
C ASP A 350 -11.56 27.72 -7.67
N GLU A 351 -12.62 27.04 -7.23
CA GLU A 351 -13.28 27.36 -5.97
C GLU A 351 -12.41 27.02 -4.75
N PRO A 352 -12.50 27.84 -3.67
CA PRO A 352 -11.73 27.63 -2.45
C PRO A 352 -12.14 26.35 -1.71
N ILE A 353 -11.31 25.93 -0.74
CA ILE A 353 -11.59 24.76 0.11
C ILE A 353 -12.95 24.90 0.81
N ASP A 354 -13.29 26.12 1.24
CA ASP A 354 -14.55 26.43 1.92
C ASP A 354 -15.78 26.04 1.11
N SER A 355 -15.75 26.11 -0.24
CA SER A 355 -16.88 25.65 -1.06
C SER A 355 -17.18 24.16 -0.85
N SER A 356 -16.14 23.31 -0.70
CA SER A 356 -16.35 21.88 -0.38
C SER A 356 -16.81 21.69 1.07
N ILE A 357 -16.27 22.47 2.01
CA ILE A 357 -16.66 22.43 3.42
C ILE A 357 -18.14 22.82 3.59
N ASP A 358 -18.60 23.85 2.90
CA ASP A 358 -20.00 24.29 2.95
C ASP A 358 -20.94 23.18 2.49
N LYS A 359 -20.56 22.41 1.46
CA LYS A 359 -21.32 21.21 1.05
C LYS A 359 -21.35 20.11 2.09
N PHE A 360 -20.32 20.01 2.92
CA PHE A 360 -20.30 19.08 4.05
C PHE A 360 -21.16 19.58 5.22
N ARG A 361 -21.21 20.90 5.47
CA ARG A 361 -22.07 21.52 6.52
C ARG A 361 -23.57 21.39 6.27
N GLU A 362 -23.95 21.17 5.01
CA GLU A 362 -25.33 20.91 4.58
C GLU A 362 -25.80 19.49 4.91
N LEU A 363 -24.89 18.55 5.23
CA LEU A 363 -25.22 17.16 5.49
C LEU A 363 -25.92 16.96 6.85
N PRO A 364 -26.84 15.98 6.97
CA PRO A 364 -27.44 15.63 8.25
C PRO A 364 -26.41 15.03 9.22
N SER A 365 -26.70 15.09 10.52
CA SER A 365 -25.89 14.41 11.54
C SER A 365 -25.79 12.90 11.27
N GLU A 366 -24.68 12.30 11.66
CA GLU A 366 -24.31 10.90 11.41
C GLU A 366 -24.17 10.52 9.93
N SER A 367 -24.02 11.52 9.05
CA SER A 367 -23.64 11.27 7.65
C SER A 367 -22.23 10.72 7.56
N LEU A 368 -21.99 9.92 6.53
CA LEU A 368 -20.67 9.43 6.16
C LEU A 368 -20.19 10.11 4.89
N ILE A 369 -19.01 10.72 4.95
CA ILE A 369 -18.30 11.26 3.78
C ILE A 369 -17.14 10.31 3.47
N PHE A 370 -17.23 9.64 2.33
CA PHE A 370 -16.15 8.82 1.79
C PHE A 370 -15.46 9.58 0.65
N ALA A 371 -14.25 10.09 0.92
CA ALA A 371 -13.48 10.91 0.00
C ALA A 371 -12.57 10.05 -0.89
N ILE A 372 -12.64 10.24 -2.20
CA ILE A 372 -11.89 9.49 -3.22
C ILE A 372 -11.30 10.43 -4.28
N GLY A 373 -10.34 9.93 -5.08
CA GLY A 373 -9.72 10.69 -6.15
C GLY A 373 -8.33 11.24 -5.78
N ASN A 374 -8.04 12.49 -6.10
CA ASN A 374 -6.71 13.06 -5.97
C ASN A 374 -6.46 13.65 -4.56
N GLN A 375 -5.48 13.11 -3.84
CA GLN A 375 -5.07 13.65 -2.55
C GLN A 375 -4.09 14.84 -2.67
N VAL A 376 -3.29 14.95 -3.73
CA VAL A 376 -2.21 15.95 -3.80
C VAL A 376 -2.77 17.36 -4.03
N GLY A 377 -2.16 18.37 -3.40
CA GLY A 377 -2.57 19.77 -3.54
C GLY A 377 -3.85 20.05 -2.74
N PHE A 378 -4.95 20.35 -3.44
CA PHE A 378 -6.24 20.66 -2.82
C PHE A 378 -6.70 19.56 -1.84
N GLY A 379 -6.55 18.28 -2.20
CA GLY A 379 -6.99 17.17 -1.35
C GLY A 379 -6.29 17.17 0.01
N GLN A 380 -4.99 17.49 0.05
CA GLN A 380 -4.22 17.59 1.28
C GLN A 380 -4.63 18.81 2.10
N GLY A 381 -4.88 19.94 1.43
CA GLY A 381 -5.43 21.13 2.08
C GLY A 381 -6.78 20.83 2.75
N LEU A 382 -7.70 20.20 2.02
CA LEU A 382 -9.00 19.79 2.53
C LEU A 382 -8.88 18.88 3.75
N ILE A 383 -8.01 17.86 3.69
CA ILE A 383 -7.76 16.97 4.83
C ILE A 383 -7.26 17.78 6.03
N ASN A 384 -6.28 18.66 5.85
CA ASN A 384 -5.71 19.44 6.95
C ASN A 384 -6.78 20.31 7.61
N THR A 385 -7.59 21.03 6.83
CA THR A 385 -8.70 21.86 7.33
C THR A 385 -9.73 21.02 8.08
N LEU A 386 -10.08 19.83 7.57
CA LEU A 386 -11.02 18.93 8.23
C LEU A 386 -10.48 18.37 9.57
N MET A 387 -9.17 18.16 9.68
CA MET A 387 -8.55 17.66 10.91
C MET A 387 -8.49 18.73 12.01
N GLU A 388 -8.50 20.02 11.66
CA GLU A 388 -8.65 21.12 12.63
C GLU A 388 -10.06 21.18 13.24
N LEU A 389 -11.06 20.65 12.52
CA LEU A 389 -12.46 20.59 12.94
C LEU A 389 -12.84 19.28 13.63
N LYS A 390 -11.85 18.46 13.98
CA LYS A 390 -12.06 17.17 14.62
C LYS A 390 -12.64 17.37 16.03
N SER A 391 -13.75 16.70 16.35
CA SER A 391 -14.22 16.68 17.74
C SER A 391 -13.24 15.87 18.59
N ASN A 392 -12.91 16.40 19.77
CA ASN A 392 -12.25 15.61 20.81
C ASN A 392 -13.32 14.75 21.47
N ASP A 393 -13.61 13.58 20.90
CA ASP A 393 -14.37 12.52 21.57
C ASP A 393 -13.44 11.40 22.01
#